data_AF-A0A511J8P6-F1
#
_entry.id   AF-A0A511J8P6-F1
#
_cell.length_a   1.000
_cell.length_b   1.000
_cell.length_c   1.000
_cell.angle_alpha   90.00
_cell.angle_beta   90.00
_cell.angle_gamma   90.00
#
_symmetry.space_group_name_H-M   'P 1'
#
loop_
_entity.id
_entity.type
_entity.pdbx_description
1 polymer ?
#
loop_
_entity_poly.entity_id
_entity_poly.type
_entity_poly.pdbx_seq_one_letter_code
_entity_poly.pdbx_strand_id
1 'polypeptide(L)'
;MLILLRRRVAELDDGTVVHLSTRDPVAPIDLPVWCDMTGHDYLGVVAADPPTYAVRVTSTPTPTDDRRPWHRIEPERDPGA
;
A
#
# COMPACT_ATOMS: atom_id res chain seq x y z
N MET A 1 -5.80 8.36 -4.67
CA MET A 1 -4.75 8.35 -3.62
C MET A 1 -3.75 7.20 -3.78
N LEU A 2 -4.20 5.95 -3.87
CA LEU A 2 -3.32 4.76 -3.84
C LEU A 2 -2.18 4.73 -4.88
N ILE A 3 -2.40 5.27 -6.08
CA ILE A 3 -1.32 5.35 -7.11
C ILE A 3 -0.12 6.15 -6.59
N LEU A 4 -0.37 7.26 -5.90
CA LEU A 4 0.70 8.11 -5.35
C LEU A 4 1.39 7.42 -4.18
N LEU A 5 0.62 6.78 -3.29
CA LEU A 5 1.18 6.02 -2.17
C LEU A 5 2.07 4.89 -2.69
N ARG A 6 1.59 4.08 -3.63
CA ARG A 6 2.32 2.95 -4.23
C ARG A 6 3.65 3.39 -4.86
N ARG A 7 3.64 4.51 -5.61
CA ARG A 7 4.89 5.08 -6.15
C ARG A 7 5.85 5.50 -5.06
N ARG A 8 5.33 6.14 -4.00
CA ARG A 8 6.17 6.64 -2.91
C ARG A 8 6.82 5.50 -2.13
N VAL A 9 6.07 4.46 -1.76
CA VAL A 9 6.61 3.35 -0.96
C VAL A 9 7.61 2.49 -1.72
N ALA A 10 7.52 2.44 -3.06
CA ALA A 10 8.48 1.71 -3.90
C ALA A 10 9.89 2.32 -3.87
N GLU A 11 10.04 3.55 -3.39
CA GLU A 11 11.31 4.28 -3.28
C GLU A 11 11.85 4.32 -1.84
N LEU A 12 11.17 3.67 -0.89
CA LEU A 12 11.47 3.76 0.54
C LEU A 12 12.08 2.46 1.07
N ASP A 13 12.97 2.60 2.05
CA ASP A 13 13.57 1.47 2.74
C ASP A 13 12.56 0.74 3.64
N ASP A 14 12.84 -0.53 3.88
CA ASP A 14 12.13 -1.38 4.85
C ASP A 14 11.98 -0.70 6.22
N GLY A 15 10.81 -0.83 6.83
CA GLY A 15 10.52 -0.26 8.14
C GLY A 15 10.21 1.24 8.12
N THR A 16 10.37 1.93 6.99
CA THR A 16 9.98 3.35 6.86
C THR A 16 8.48 3.51 7.13
N VAL A 17 8.10 4.48 7.96
CA VAL A 17 6.68 4.80 8.22
C VAL A 17 6.27 6.01 7.40
N VAL A 18 5.27 5.82 6.54
CA VAL A 18 4.63 6.88 5.76
C VAL A 18 3.38 7.36 6.49
N HIS A 19 3.29 8.67 6.71
CA HIS A 19 2.06 9.33 7.16
C HIS A 19 1.33 9.93 5.97
N LEU A 20 0.17 9.36 5.66
CA LEU A 20 -0.68 9.78 4.56
C LEU A 20 -1.87 10.58 5.10
N SER A 21 -1.84 11.89 4.91
CA SER A 21 -2.99 12.76 5.21
C SER A 21 -3.90 12.88 3.99
N THR A 22 -5.18 12.55 4.15
CA THR A 22 -6.16 12.59 3.05
C THR A 22 -7.56 12.87 3.58
N ARG A 23 -8.39 13.55 2.79
CA ARG A 23 -9.83 13.69 3.01
C ARG A 23 -10.66 12.74 2.17
N ASP A 24 -9.99 11.83 1.45
CA ASP A 24 -10.64 10.80 0.66
C ASP A 24 -11.47 9.89 1.59
N PRO A 25 -12.81 9.87 1.46
CA PRO A 25 -13.68 9.16 2.41
C PRO A 25 -13.53 7.63 2.32
N VAL A 26 -12.93 7.09 1.25
CA VAL A 26 -12.71 5.64 1.12
C VAL A 26 -11.39 5.18 1.74
N ALA A 27 -10.48 6.10 2.10
CA ALA A 27 -9.17 5.74 2.67
C ALA A 27 -9.20 4.80 3.89
N PRO A 28 -10.15 4.92 4.85
CA PRO A 28 -10.26 3.97 5.95
C PRO A 28 -10.52 2.52 5.54
N ILE A 29 -11.11 2.32 4.35
CA ILE A 29 -11.45 0.99 3.81
C ILE A 29 -10.31 0.51 2.90
N ASP A 30 -9.84 1.38 2.00
CA ASP A 30 -8.87 1.03 0.98
C ASP A 30 -7.48 0.78 1.55
N LEU A 31 -7.03 1.56 2.55
CA LEU A 31 -5.67 1.43 3.08
C LEU A 31 -5.40 0.09 3.76
N PRO A 32 -6.25 -0.41 4.69
CA PRO A 32 -6.05 -1.73 5.28
C PRO A 32 -6.01 -2.84 4.22
N VAL A 33 -6.95 -2.82 3.27
CA VAL A 33 -7.04 -3.83 2.21
C VAL A 33 -5.82 -3.78 1.29
N TRP A 34 -5.42 -2.59 0.86
CA TRP A 34 -4.25 -2.42 0.01
C TRP A 34 -2.96 -2.85 0.72
N CYS A 35 -2.80 -2.51 2.01
CA CYS A 35 -1.65 -2.94 2.82
C CYS A 35 -1.58 -4.47 2.91
N ASP A 36 -2.69 -5.14 3.23
CA ASP A 36 -2.79 -6.61 3.25
C ASP A 36 -2.41 -7.23 1.89
N MET A 37 -2.97 -6.70 0.80
CA MET A 37 -2.71 -7.19 -0.56
C MET A 37 -1.27 -6.99 -1.04
N THR A 38 -0.59 -5.94 -0.56
CA THR A 38 0.77 -5.57 -0.97
C THR A 38 1.83 -6.00 0.03
N GLY A 39 1.45 -6.50 1.21
CA GLY A 39 2.37 -6.92 2.26
C GLY A 39 2.98 -5.76 3.06
N HIS A 40 2.39 -4.56 3.01
CA HIS A 40 2.75 -3.46 3.91
C HIS A 40 1.94 -3.52 5.20
N ASP A 41 2.41 -2.88 6.28
CA ASP A 41 1.66 -2.87 7.54
C ASP A 41 0.82 -1.60 7.65
N TYR A 42 -0.49 -1.74 7.73
CA TYR A 42 -1.37 -0.66 8.12
C TYR A 42 -1.33 -0.48 9.65
N LEU A 43 -0.87 0.68 10.12
CA LEU A 43 -0.70 0.99 11.54
C LEU A 43 -1.88 1.77 12.14
N GLY A 44 -2.89 2.10 11.34
CA GLY A 44 -4.09 2.82 11.80
C GLY A 44 -4.05 4.32 11.57
N VAL A 45 -5.02 5.01 12.18
CA VAL A 45 -5.16 6.48 12.16
C VAL A 45 -4.27 7.06 13.26
N VAL A 46 -3.41 8.01 12.90
CA VAL A 46 -2.48 8.69 13.83
C VAL A 46 -2.84 10.16 14.08
N ALA A 47 -3.71 10.76 13.26
CA ALA A 47 -4.29 12.08 13.51
C ALA A 47 -5.69 12.18 12.89
N ALA A 48 -6.55 13.01 13.50
CA ALA A 48 -7.97 13.12 13.12
C ALA A 48 -8.28 14.29 12.17
N ASP A 49 -7.51 15.39 12.19
CA ASP A 49 -7.77 16.55 11.32
C ASP A 49 -6.47 17.20 10.76
N PRO A 50 -6.19 17.05 9.44
CA PRO A 50 -6.88 16.13 8.55
C PRO A 50 -6.63 14.65 8.95
N PRO A 51 -7.54 13.72 8.61
CA PRO A 51 -7.32 12.30 8.84
C PRO A 51 -5.97 11.85 8.27
N THR A 52 -5.13 11.29 9.13
CA THR A 52 -3.78 10.86 8.78
C THR A 52 -3.59 9.41 9.18
N TYR A 53 -3.14 8.61 8.23
CA TYR A 53 -2.99 7.17 8.35
C TYR A 53 -1.51 6.81 8.30
N ALA A 54 -1.09 5.85 9.12
CA ALA A 54 0.28 5.37 9.14
C ALA A 54 0.40 4.01 8.43
N VAL A 55 1.39 3.89 7.55
CA VAL A 55 1.73 2.66 6.83
C VAL A 55 3.21 2.40 6.99
N ARG A 56 3.59 1.18 7.38
CA ARG A 56 4.99 0.74 7.40
C ARG A 56 5.34 0.04 6.08
N VAL A 57 6.42 0.50 5.46
CA VAL A 57 6.98 -0.08 4.23
C VAL A 57 7.70 -1.38 4.57
N THR A 58 7.57 -2.35 3.69
CA THR A 58 8.23 -3.66 3.77
C THR A 58 9.09 -3.85 2.52
N SER A 59 10.23 -4.52 2.68
CA SER A 59 11.25 -4.76 1.64
C SER A 59 10.84 -5.79 0.60
N THR A 60 9.85 -6.62 0.90
CA THR A 60 9.32 -7.65 0.01
C THR A 60 7.83 -7.44 -0.27
N PRO A 61 7.42 -6.31 -0.86
CA PRO A 61 6.02 -6.09 -1.17
C PRO A 61 5.58 -7.02 -2.30
N THR A 62 4.33 -7.49 -2.22
CA THR A 62 3.72 -8.28 -3.30
C THR A 62 3.59 -7.40 -4.55
N PRO A 63 4.16 -7.80 -5.71
CA PRO A 63 4.11 -6.99 -6.92
C PRO A 63 2.68 -6.73 -7.40
N THR A 64 2.40 -5.47 -7.71
CA THR A 64 1.10 -5.00 -8.27
C THR A 64 1.34 -4.18 -9.52
N ASP A 65 0.37 -4.20 -10.45
CA ASP A 65 0.42 -3.41 -11.69
C ASP A 65 0.49 -1.91 -11.38
N ASP A 66 1.46 -1.22 -11.99
CA ASP A 66 1.71 0.21 -11.85
C ASP A 66 0.50 1.12 -12.07
N ARG A 67 -0.38 0.75 -13.00
CA ARG A 67 -1.58 1.51 -13.38
C ARG A 67 -2.82 1.01 -12.64
N ARG A 68 -2.74 -0.14 -11.97
CA ARG A 68 -3.83 -0.79 -11.24
C ARG A 68 -3.29 -1.37 -9.94
N PRO A 69 -2.99 -0.55 -8.92
CA PRO A 69 -2.30 -0.97 -7.70
C PRO A 69 -3.09 -1.97 -6.82
N TRP A 70 -4.30 -2.33 -7.22
CA TRP A 70 -5.15 -3.37 -6.63
C TRP A 70 -5.14 -4.70 -7.43
N HIS A 71 -4.43 -4.77 -8.56
CA HIS A 71 -4.22 -6.02 -9.30
C HIS A 71 -2.81 -6.54 -9.00
N ARG A 72 -2.74 -7.69 -8.33
CA ARG A 72 -1.48 -8.44 -8.20
C ARG A 72 -1.01 -8.88 -9.58
N ILE A 73 0.30 -8.80 -9.81
CA ILE A 73 0.92 -9.43 -10.96
C ILE A 73 1.04 -10.91 -10.59
N GLU A 74 0.20 -11.75 -11.17
CA GLU A 74 0.32 -13.20 -10.95
C GLU A 74 1.68 -13.66 -11.50
N PRO A 75 2.45 -14.46 -10.73
CA PRO A 75 3.63 -15.10 -11.29
C PRO A 75 3.17 -16.00 -12.44
N GLU A 76 3.86 -15.92 -13.58
CA GLU A 76 3.59 -16.79 -14.73
C GLU A 76 3.65 -18.24 -14.25
N ARG A 77 2.52 -18.95 -14.29
CA ARG A 77 2.48 -20.37 -13.94
C ARG A 77 3.18 -21.12 -15.06
N ASP A 78 4.34 -21.70 -14.74
CA ASP A 78 5.07 -22.58 -15.65
C ASP A 78 4.16 -23.76 -16.06
N PRO A 79 3.76 -23.89 -17.35
CA PRO A 79 2.90 -24.96 -17.80
C PRO A 79 3.74 -26.21 -18.05
N GLY A 80 4.33 -26.78 -17.00
CA GLY A 80 5.29 -27.87 -17.15
C GLY A 80 5.74 -28.55 -15.86
N ALA A 81 4.81 -28.90 -14.96
CA ALA A 81 5.05 -29.79 -13.82
C ALA A 81 4.27 -31.10 -13.97
#